data_AF-A0A5B8PAE9-F1
#
_entry.id   AF-A0A5B8PAE9-F1
#
_cell.length_a   1.000
_cell.length_b   1.000
_cell.length_c   1.000
_cell.angle_alpha   90.00
_cell.angle_beta   90.00
_cell.angle_gamma   90.00
#
_symmetry.space_group_name_H-M   'P 1'
#
loop_
_entity.id
_entity.type
_entity.pdbx_description
1 polymer ?
#
loop_
_entity_poly.entity_id
_entity_poly.type
_entity_poly.pdbx_seq_one_letter_code
_entity_poly.pdbx_strand_id
1 'polypeptide(L)'
;MTLNFEKDNYALFQDWTENETKKKYIRALNDIAQNEKLQLPKLISTGDLRKRWQMNSRQSVHDQIRKSDFPDPVYQFAGGQGKLFLESEILIFEIKYPWIRLPKTREKYANWILKNVISD
;
A
#
# COMPACT_ATOMS: atom_id res chain seq x y z
N MET A 1 -6.17 -18.72 9.09
CA MET A 1 -7.27 -17.76 8.86
C MET A 1 -7.30 -17.44 7.38
N THR A 2 -8.47 -17.47 6.73
CA THR A 2 -8.58 -17.18 5.29
C THR A 2 -8.92 -15.71 5.08
N LEU A 3 -8.05 -14.96 4.39
CA LEU A 3 -8.31 -13.58 3.98
C LEU A 3 -9.22 -13.57 2.76
N ASN A 4 -10.34 -12.84 2.82
CA ASN A 4 -11.30 -12.73 1.72
C ASN A 4 -11.46 -11.26 1.30
N PHE A 5 -10.53 -10.82 0.46
CA PHE A 5 -10.45 -9.43 -0.02
C PHE A 5 -11.65 -9.01 -0.89
N GLU A 6 -12.39 -9.96 -1.46
CA GLU A 6 -13.60 -9.66 -2.26
C GLU A 6 -14.76 -9.29 -1.34
N LYS A 7 -15.03 -10.14 -0.34
CA LYS A 7 -16.10 -9.90 0.64
C LYS A 7 -15.87 -8.61 1.43
N ASP A 8 -14.63 -8.37 1.86
CA ASP A 8 -14.30 -7.27 2.75
C ASP A 8 -13.79 -6.02 2.00
N ASN A 9 -13.96 -5.98 0.68
CA ASN A 9 -13.39 -4.94 -0.19
C ASN A 9 -13.73 -3.52 0.26
N TYR A 10 -14.99 -3.28 0.61
CA TYR A 10 -15.45 -1.96 1.05
C TYR A 10 -14.70 -1.50 2.29
N ALA A 11 -14.68 -2.34 3.35
CA ALA A 11 -14.05 -2.01 4.62
C ALA A 11 -12.52 -1.80 4.49
N LEU A 12 -11.88 -2.50 3.55
CA LEU A 12 -10.43 -2.41 3.35
C LEU A 12 -10.02 -1.25 2.46
N PHE A 13 -10.78 -0.97 1.39
CA PHE A 13 -10.30 -0.16 0.27
C PHE A 13 -11.20 1.01 -0.12
N GLN A 14 -12.43 1.07 0.40
CA GLN A 14 -13.36 2.17 0.14
C GLN A 14 -13.57 3.02 1.39
N ASP A 15 -13.68 2.39 2.55
CA ASP A 15 -13.67 3.06 3.85
C ASP A 15 -12.24 3.48 4.20
N TRP A 16 -12.03 4.77 4.45
CA TRP A 16 -10.73 5.33 4.78
C TRP A 16 -10.48 5.40 6.28
N THR A 17 -11.51 5.19 7.10
CA THR A 17 -11.40 5.20 8.56
C THR A 17 -10.77 3.91 9.08
N GLU A 18 -10.26 3.97 10.31
CA GLU A 18 -9.78 2.79 11.02
C GLU A 18 -10.96 1.91 11.41
N ASN A 19 -10.90 0.61 11.11
CA ASN A 19 -11.96 -0.33 11.49
C ASN A 19 -11.38 -1.71 11.85
N GLU A 20 -12.18 -2.52 12.54
CA GLU A 20 -11.74 -3.84 13.05
C GLU A 20 -11.34 -4.80 11.93
N THR A 21 -11.95 -4.69 10.75
CA THR A 21 -11.57 -5.48 9.57
C THR A 21 -10.15 -5.14 9.14
N LYS A 22 -9.78 -3.86 9.05
CA LYS A 22 -8.40 -3.45 8.72
C LYS A 22 -7.40 -3.97 9.73
N LYS A 23 -7.65 -3.80 11.04
CA LYS A 23 -6.76 -4.30 12.10
C LYS A 23 -6.52 -5.80 11.98
N LYS A 24 -7.59 -6.56 11.77
CA LYS A 24 -7.53 -8.02 11.58
C LYS A 24 -6.69 -8.40 10.35
N TYR A 25 -6.90 -7.73 9.22
CA TYR A 25 -6.14 -8.00 8.00
C TYR A 25 -4.67 -7.62 8.15
N ILE A 26 -4.38 -6.45 8.74
CA ILE A 26 -3.00 -6.01 8.98
C ILE A 26 -2.27 -7.01 9.89
N ARG A 27 -2.91 -7.49 10.96
CA ARG A 27 -2.32 -8.51 11.84
C ARG A 27 -1.99 -9.79 11.08
N ALA A 28 -2.95 -10.32 10.32
CA ALA A 28 -2.73 -11.54 9.55
C ALA A 28 -1.67 -11.36 8.44
N LEU A 29 -1.63 -10.20 7.78
CA LEU A 29 -0.63 -9.88 6.76
C LEU A 29 0.76 -9.71 7.35
N ASN A 30 0.89 -9.19 8.58
CA ASN A 30 2.17 -9.14 9.28
C ASN A 30 2.70 -10.55 9.55
N ASP A 31 1.85 -11.46 10.04
CA ASP A 31 2.23 -12.86 10.25
C ASP A 31 2.65 -13.54 8.93
N ILE A 32 1.95 -13.23 7.83
CA ILE A 32 2.32 -13.71 6.48
C ILE A 32 3.66 -13.13 6.05
N ALA A 33 3.87 -11.82 6.18
CA ALA A 33 5.11 -11.15 5.77
C ALA A 33 6.34 -11.70 6.50
N GLN A 34 6.23 -12.02 7.79
CA GLN A 34 7.31 -12.63 8.56
C GLN A 34 7.63 -14.04 8.06
N ASN A 35 6.62 -14.83 7.72
CA ASN A 35 6.80 -16.18 7.17
C ASN A 35 7.33 -16.17 5.73
N GLU A 36 6.89 -15.22 4.90
CA GLU A 36 7.36 -15.08 3.50
C GLU A 36 8.86 -14.79 3.41
N LYS A 37 9.40 -14.03 4.38
CA LYS A 37 10.86 -13.76 4.47
C LYS A 37 11.67 -15.04 4.67
N LEU A 38 11.07 -16.10 5.21
CA LEU A 38 11.70 -17.41 5.43
C LEU A 38 11.50 -18.37 4.23
N GLN A 39 10.65 -18.00 3.27
CA GLN A 39 10.33 -18.80 2.08
C GLN A 39 10.78 -18.07 0.81
N LEU A 40 10.23 -18.44 -0.36
CA LEU A 40 10.41 -17.69 -1.61
C LEU A 40 9.33 -16.58 -1.67
N PRO A 41 9.66 -15.33 -1.33
CA PRO A 41 8.67 -14.27 -1.22
C PRO A 41 8.16 -13.83 -2.59
N LYS A 42 6.92 -13.35 -2.62
CA LYS A 42 6.43 -12.61 -3.78
C LYS A 42 6.84 -11.14 -3.67
N LEU A 43 7.75 -10.75 -4.55
CA LEU A 43 8.34 -9.41 -4.58
C LEU A 43 7.68 -8.53 -5.64
N ILE A 44 7.58 -7.24 -5.33
CA ILE A 44 7.02 -6.20 -6.19
C ILE A 44 8.08 -5.11 -6.39
N SER A 45 8.32 -4.74 -7.65
CA SER A 45 9.21 -3.63 -7.99
C SER A 45 8.50 -2.28 -7.98
N THR A 46 9.26 -1.18 -7.99
CA THR A 46 8.70 0.17 -8.21
C THR A 46 7.93 0.29 -9.53
N GLY A 47 8.33 -0.46 -10.56
CA GLY A 47 7.62 -0.52 -11.84
C GLY A 47 6.26 -1.22 -11.74
N ASP A 48 6.16 -2.24 -10.90
CA ASP A 48 4.92 -2.94 -10.60
C ASP A 48 3.99 -2.07 -9.76
N LEU A 49 4.53 -1.37 -8.74
CA LEU A 49 3.77 -0.38 -7.96
C LEU A 49 3.18 0.71 -8.86
N ARG A 50 3.96 1.19 -9.84
CA ARG A 50 3.49 2.16 -10.83
C ARG A 50 2.25 1.66 -11.57
N LYS A 51 2.28 0.42 -12.05
CA LYS A 51 1.14 -0.20 -12.76
C LYS A 51 -0.03 -0.45 -11.80
N ARG A 52 0.23 -1.04 -10.63
CA ARG A 52 -0.74 -1.40 -9.61
C ARG A 52 -1.54 -0.21 -9.10
N TRP A 53 -0.87 0.93 -8.92
CA TRP A 53 -1.51 2.18 -8.50
C TRP A 53 -1.92 3.05 -9.68
N GLN A 54 -1.74 2.63 -10.93
CA GLN A 54 -2.06 3.42 -12.11
C GLN A 54 -1.46 4.84 -12.05
N MET A 55 -0.18 4.93 -11.68
CA MET A 55 0.55 6.20 -11.62
C MET A 55 1.32 6.42 -12.92
N ASN A 56 1.04 7.52 -13.62
CA ASN A 56 1.69 7.79 -14.91
C ASN A 56 3.15 8.23 -14.74
N SER A 57 3.47 8.94 -13.65
CA SER A 57 4.82 9.45 -13.37
C SER A 57 5.59 8.54 -12.43
N ARG A 58 6.88 8.32 -12.73
CA ARG A 58 7.83 7.68 -11.80
C ARG A 58 7.95 8.46 -10.50
N GLN A 59 7.92 9.80 -10.58
CA GLN A 59 8.06 10.67 -9.42
C GLN A 59 6.93 10.44 -8.41
N SER A 60 5.68 10.28 -8.89
CA SER A 60 4.54 10.02 -8.01
C SER A 60 4.67 8.75 -7.19
N VAL A 61 5.27 7.68 -7.77
CA VAL A 61 5.58 6.45 -7.01
C VAL A 61 6.71 6.73 -6.02
N HIS A 62 7.75 7.43 -6.46
CA HIS A 62 8.87 7.80 -5.59
C HIS A 62 8.46 8.63 -4.36
N ASP A 63 7.45 9.50 -4.50
CA ASP A 63 6.95 10.29 -3.39
C ASP A 63 6.21 9.43 -2.35
N GLN A 64 5.51 8.36 -2.78
CA GLN A 64 4.87 7.43 -1.86
C GLN A 64 5.87 6.53 -1.14
N ILE A 65 6.88 6.02 -1.83
CA ILE A 65 7.87 5.13 -1.21
C ILE A 65 8.84 5.84 -0.26
N ARG A 66 8.85 7.18 -0.26
CA ARG A 66 9.65 8.00 0.66
C ARG A 66 8.96 8.28 1.99
N LYS A 67 7.69 7.90 2.14
CA LYS A 67 6.98 8.04 3.41
C LYS A 67 7.66 7.19 4.48
N SER A 68 7.73 7.73 5.69
CA SER A 68 8.42 7.10 6.82
C SER A 68 7.83 5.76 7.24
N ASP A 69 6.57 5.50 6.90
CA ASP A 69 5.84 4.28 7.21
C ASP A 69 5.63 3.37 5.99
N PHE A 70 6.27 3.71 4.86
CA PHE A 70 6.36 2.83 3.71
C PHE A 70 7.31 1.67 4.03
N PRO A 71 7.02 0.42 3.61
CA PRO A 71 7.88 -0.71 3.91
C PRO A 71 9.28 -0.57 3.31
N ASP A 72 10.27 -1.00 4.07
CA ASP A 72 11.64 -1.08 3.60
C ASP A 72 11.78 -2.11 2.48
N PRO A 73 12.63 -1.85 1.48
CA PRO A 73 12.88 -2.83 0.43
C PRO A 73 13.62 -4.05 1.01
N VAL A 74 13.12 -5.24 0.70
CA VAL A 74 13.78 -6.51 1.07
C VAL A 74 15.05 -6.74 0.25
N TYR A 75 15.05 -6.28 -1.00
CA TYR A 75 16.24 -6.30 -1.84
C TYR A 75 16.44 -4.98 -2.57
N GLN A 76 17.71 -4.62 -2.71
CA GLN A 76 18.14 -3.47 -3.49
C GLN A 76 19.24 -3.89 -4.47
N PHE A 77 19.20 -3.34 -5.69
CA PHE A 77 20.20 -3.61 -6.74
C PHE A 77 20.49 -2.34 -7.54
N ALA A 78 21.53 -2.38 -8.38
CA ALA A 78 21.99 -1.24 -9.16
C ALA A 78 22.25 0.02 -8.31
N GLY A 79 23.00 -0.14 -7.21
CA GLY A 79 23.34 0.98 -6.31
C GLY A 79 22.14 1.61 -5.59
N GLY A 80 21.08 0.83 -5.34
CA GLY A 80 19.88 1.28 -4.63
C GLY A 80 18.78 1.85 -5.53
N GLN A 81 18.99 1.90 -6.85
CA GLN A 81 17.96 2.33 -7.80
C GLN A 81 16.86 1.29 -7.98
N GLY A 82 17.23 0.01 -8.04
CA GLY A 82 16.28 -1.10 -8.07
C GLY A 82 15.87 -1.46 -6.66
N LYS A 83 14.58 -1.38 -6.34
CA LYS A 83 14.01 -1.74 -5.04
C LYS A 83 12.92 -2.78 -5.22
N LEU A 84 12.97 -3.84 -4.40
CA LEU A 84 11.97 -4.89 -4.34
C LEU A 84 11.36 -4.92 -2.93
N PHE A 85 10.03 -4.93 -2.88
CA PHE A 85 9.24 -4.92 -1.66
C PHE A 85 8.41 -6.20 -1.55
N LEU A 86 8.07 -6.62 -0.34
CA LEU A 86 7.14 -7.74 -0.14
C LEU A 86 5.72 -7.34 -0.52
N GLU A 87 5.03 -8.18 -1.28
CA GLU A 87 3.64 -7.92 -1.64
C GLU A 87 2.74 -7.79 -0.41
N SER A 88 2.95 -8.61 0.62
CA SER A 88 2.21 -8.56 1.89
C SER A 88 2.37 -7.22 2.61
N GLU A 89 3.58 -6.68 2.67
CA GLU A 89 3.86 -5.36 3.26
C GLU A 89 3.28 -4.22 2.42
N ILE A 90 3.29 -4.33 1.09
CA ILE A 90 2.60 -3.40 0.20
C ILE A 90 1.09 -3.44 0.41
N LEU A 91 0.50 -4.63 0.59
CA LEU A 91 -0.93 -4.78 0.90
C LEU A 91 -1.29 -4.12 2.24
N ILE A 92 -0.46 -4.26 3.26
CA ILE A 92 -0.64 -3.55 4.54
C ILE A 92 -0.68 -2.05 4.30
N PHE A 93 0.27 -1.52 3.53
CA PHE A 93 0.31 -0.10 3.19
C PHE A 93 -0.95 0.34 2.41
N GLU A 94 -1.43 -0.47 1.45
CA GLU A 94 -2.67 -0.21 0.71
C GLU A 94 -3.92 -0.22 1.59
N ILE A 95 -3.97 -1.05 2.65
CA ILE A 95 -5.08 -1.07 3.60
C ILE A 95 -5.07 0.15 4.52
N LYS A 96 -3.88 0.61 4.93
CA LYS A 96 -3.71 1.84 5.70
C LYS A 96 -4.04 3.08 4.87
N TYR A 97 -3.66 3.09 3.59
CA TYR A 97 -3.85 4.21 2.66
C TYR A 97 -4.66 3.79 1.43
N PRO A 98 -5.94 3.43 1.61
CA PRO A 98 -6.77 2.86 0.55
C PRO A 98 -6.92 3.77 -0.66
N TRP A 99 -6.82 5.09 -0.45
CA TRP A 99 -6.90 6.09 -1.50
C TRP A 99 -5.80 5.96 -2.57
N ILE A 100 -4.66 5.32 -2.28
CA ILE A 100 -3.52 5.24 -3.21
C ILE A 100 -3.82 4.40 -4.46
N ARG A 101 -4.73 3.41 -4.36
CA ARG A 101 -4.88 2.35 -5.36
C ARG A 101 -5.37 2.85 -6.72
N LEU A 102 -6.27 3.83 -6.75
CA LEU A 102 -6.93 4.28 -7.98
C LEU A 102 -6.84 5.81 -8.15
N PRO A 103 -6.77 6.33 -9.38
CA PRO A 103 -6.79 7.77 -9.63
C PRO A 103 -7.99 8.47 -8.99
N LYS A 104 -9.19 7.91 -9.15
CA LYS A 104 -10.44 8.45 -8.60
C LYS A 104 -10.45 8.52 -7.07
N THR A 105 -9.83 7.55 -6.38
CA THR A 105 -9.78 7.56 -4.92
C THR A 105 -8.76 8.57 -4.41
N ARG A 106 -7.63 8.74 -5.11
CA ARG A 106 -6.64 9.79 -4.82
C ARG A 106 -7.25 11.19 -4.94
N GLU A 107 -7.99 11.44 -6.00
CA GLU A 107 -8.66 12.73 -6.23
C GLU A 107 -9.68 13.03 -5.13
N LYS A 108 -10.53 12.07 -4.79
CA LYS A 108 -11.48 12.24 -3.68
C LYS A 108 -10.79 12.55 -2.35
N TYR A 109 -9.66 11.88 -2.07
CA TYR A 109 -8.89 12.12 -0.85
C TYR A 109 -8.25 13.51 -0.84
N ALA A 110 -7.68 13.94 -1.96
CA ALA A 110 -7.14 15.30 -2.11
C ALA A 110 -8.22 16.37 -1.88
N ASN A 111 -9.41 16.19 -2.47
CA ASN A 111 -10.54 17.11 -2.26
C ASN A 111 -11.00 17.13 -0.79
N TRP A 112 -11.00 15.97 -0.12
CA TRP A 112 -11.30 15.89 1.30
C TRP A 112 -10.27 16.64 2.16
N ILE A 113 -8.97 16.47 1.90
CA ILE A 113 -7.90 17.23 2.59
C ILE A 113 -8.10 18.73 2.38
N LEU A 114 -8.30 19.15 1.13
CA LEU A 114 -8.49 20.57 0.80
C LEU A 114 -9.64 21.17 1.60
N LYS A 115 -10.76 20.43 1.73
CA LYS A 115 -11.97 20.87 2.43
C LYS A 115 -11.89 20.83 3.96
N ASN A 116 -11.14 19.89 4.55
CA ASN A 116 -11.21 19.61 6.00
C ASN A 116 -9.88 19.86 6.74
N VAL A 117 -8.80 20.19 6.04
CA VAL A 117 -7.47 20.37 6.64
C VAL A 117 -6.86 21.72 6.26
N ILE A 118 -7.06 22.18 5.02
CA ILE A 118 -6.42 23.39 4.49
C ILE A 118 -7.33 24.61 4.51
N SER A 119 -8.65 24.41 4.44
CA SER A 119 -9.64 25.51 4.42
C SER A 119 -10.20 25.88 5.80
N ASP A 120 -9.63 25.32 6.87
CA ASP A 120 -9.75 25.80 8.25
C ASP A 120 -8.51 26.64 8.62
#